data_AF-A0A7M3Z815-F1
#
_entry.id   AF-A0A7M3Z815-F1
#
_cell.length_a   1.000
_cell.length_b   1.000
_cell.length_c   1.000
_cell.angle_alpha   90.00
_cell.angle_beta   90.00
_cell.angle_gamma   90.00
#
_symmetry.space_group_name_H-M   'P 1'
#
loop_
_entity.id
_entity.type
_entity.pdbx_description
1 polymer ?
#
loop_
_entity_poly.entity_id
_entity_poly.type
_entity_poly.pdbx_seq_one_letter_code
_entity_poly.pdbx_strand_id
1 'polypeptide(L)'
;MIPGLQGVELLPEPEDPRMLSTIDPGAPGYPAEAYGMPSDMDPQAWKDAEAVKPERRVSLYPWGLWVVVGLVVALVLSYSTLVGYLEDFIPESEWAYENTGIRTLNDDGYSGHGVRVCIVDTGIDTSHPDLLNTNLVGFKDFIHDTQGNPHDNDKTHSHGTMMSGIIAANGTFVGGAPDVLLIVAAALGSDGGSGSEVAVAEAIEWCWTEMAAEIISLSLGGKPDLVSTFGGETEVAVRAALDNGVFVVAAAGNHGGAGQDYPDVTIPANVEGVISVGAIHRNSTLWQFSSAGSITNSSGEIRQWPNQKPEVVAPGVEIHSTFVSEATGATWSRSDGTSDATVFVTASLALILERYDGNPKLQPTHQGDRGPINLVKAALADSCKSGVFQNSGEHHLRYGYGSLDAEAWSDMVGERLSE
;
A
#
# COMPACT_ATOMS: atom_id res chain seq x y z
N MET A 1 -21.67 -61.25 22.30
CA MET A 1 -21.67 -62.73 22.32
C MET A 1 -23.10 -63.21 22.51
N ILE A 2 -23.62 -64.00 21.58
CA ILE A 2 -24.97 -64.57 21.66
C ILE A 2 -24.92 -65.76 22.65
N PRO A 3 -25.78 -65.80 23.69
CA PRO A 3 -25.82 -66.92 24.63
C PRO A 3 -26.20 -68.22 23.91
N GLY A 4 -25.39 -69.28 24.03
CA GLY A 4 -25.65 -70.59 23.41
C GLY A 4 -24.67 -71.03 22.30
N LEU A 5 -23.75 -70.17 21.86
CA LEU A 5 -22.73 -70.50 20.84
C LEU A 5 -21.32 -70.71 21.43
N GLN A 6 -21.22 -71.13 22.69
CA GLN A 6 -19.94 -71.41 23.33
C GLN A 6 -19.39 -72.73 22.80
N GLY A 7 -18.31 -72.67 22.01
CA GLY A 7 -17.63 -73.85 21.44
C GLY A 7 -17.80 -74.04 19.94
N VAL A 8 -18.47 -73.13 19.24
CA VAL A 8 -18.75 -73.21 17.80
C VAL A 8 -17.77 -72.30 17.05
N GLU A 9 -17.13 -72.81 16.00
CA GLU A 9 -16.26 -72.04 15.10
C GLU A 9 -17.05 -71.50 13.89
N LEU A 10 -16.53 -70.48 13.23
CA LEU A 10 -17.15 -69.87 12.06
C LEU A 10 -16.26 -70.09 10.84
N LEU A 11 -16.79 -70.79 9.84
CA LEU A 11 -16.09 -71.03 8.57
C LEU A 11 -16.72 -70.18 7.45
N PRO A 12 -15.93 -69.47 6.63
CA PRO A 12 -16.47 -68.77 5.47
C PRO A 12 -16.95 -69.75 4.40
N GLU A 13 -18.11 -69.44 3.80
CA GLU A 13 -18.67 -70.24 2.71
C GLU A 13 -17.77 -70.14 1.45
N PRO A 14 -17.59 -71.26 0.70
CA PRO A 14 -16.72 -71.27 -0.48
C PRO A 14 -17.18 -70.31 -1.58
N GLU A 15 -18.49 -70.09 -1.71
CA GLU A 15 -19.07 -69.28 -2.78
C GLU A 15 -19.24 -67.79 -2.41
N ASP A 16 -19.35 -67.45 -1.12
CA ASP A 16 -19.32 -66.06 -0.64
C ASP A 16 -18.59 -65.98 0.71
N PRO A 17 -17.31 -65.55 0.72
CA PRO A 17 -16.49 -65.49 1.93
C PRO A 17 -17.00 -64.52 3.02
N ARG A 18 -18.04 -63.73 2.71
CA ARG A 18 -18.66 -62.78 3.64
C ARG A 18 -19.76 -63.44 4.47
N MET A 19 -20.23 -64.62 4.08
CA MET A 19 -21.16 -65.43 4.87
C MET A 19 -20.37 -66.44 5.69
N LEU A 20 -20.63 -66.47 6.99
CA LEU A 20 -19.96 -67.36 7.94
C LEU A 20 -20.96 -68.42 8.41
N SER A 21 -20.61 -69.69 8.21
CA SER A 21 -21.36 -70.82 8.70
C SER A 21 -20.79 -71.31 10.02
N THR A 22 -21.68 -71.53 10.98
CA THR A 22 -21.35 -72.06 12.29
C THR A 22 -21.07 -73.55 12.20
N ILE A 23 -19.86 -73.95 12.60
CA ILE A 23 -19.43 -75.34 12.68
C ILE A 23 -19.16 -75.71 14.14
N ASP A 24 -19.70 -76.85 14.60
CA ASP A 24 -19.39 -77.41 15.91
C ASP A 24 -18.23 -78.41 15.77
N PRO A 25 -16.99 -78.06 16.16
CA PRO A 25 -15.83 -78.94 16.05
C PRO A 25 -15.93 -80.20 16.94
N GLY A 26 -16.81 -80.19 17.95
CA GLY A 26 -17.06 -81.30 18.87
C GLY A 26 -18.12 -82.29 18.41
N ALA A 27 -18.83 -82.01 17.30
CA ALA A 27 -19.87 -82.90 16.80
C ALA A 27 -19.26 -84.25 16.31
N PRO A 28 -19.81 -85.41 16.74
CA PRO A 28 -19.42 -86.69 16.19
C PRO A 28 -19.84 -86.71 14.71
N GLY A 29 -18.85 -86.66 13.81
CA GLY A 29 -19.10 -86.66 12.37
C GLY A 29 -19.85 -87.91 11.92
N TYR A 30 -20.54 -87.81 10.78
CA TYR A 30 -21.16 -88.99 10.16
C TYR A 30 -20.11 -89.88 9.48
N PRO A 31 -20.35 -91.19 9.35
CA PRO A 31 -19.46 -92.08 8.60
C PRO A 31 -19.39 -91.69 7.11
N ALA A 32 -18.30 -92.09 6.44
CA ALA A 32 -17.93 -91.62 5.09
C ALA A 32 -19.05 -91.79 4.05
N GLU A 33 -19.87 -92.84 4.18
CA GLU A 33 -20.96 -93.11 3.24
C GLU A 33 -22.05 -92.03 3.27
N ALA A 34 -22.27 -91.38 4.43
CA ALA A 34 -23.29 -90.33 4.58
C ALA A 34 -22.95 -89.06 3.79
N TYR A 35 -21.66 -88.86 3.48
CA TYR A 35 -21.17 -87.77 2.64
C TYR A 35 -20.99 -88.19 1.18
N GLY A 36 -21.41 -89.41 0.81
CA GLY A 36 -21.24 -89.95 -0.54
C GLY A 36 -19.79 -90.29 -0.90
N MET A 37 -18.91 -90.44 0.10
CA MET A 37 -17.51 -90.80 -0.11
C MET A 37 -17.29 -92.32 -0.10
N PRO A 38 -16.27 -92.83 -0.80
CA PRO A 38 -15.83 -94.22 -0.71
C PRO A 38 -15.47 -94.63 0.73
N SER A 39 -15.76 -95.87 1.12
CA SER A 39 -15.62 -96.36 2.51
C SER A 39 -14.17 -96.48 3.02
N ASP A 40 -13.18 -96.30 2.14
CA ASP A 40 -11.75 -96.30 2.45
C ASP A 40 -11.17 -94.90 2.69
N MET A 41 -11.95 -93.83 2.47
CA MET A 41 -11.57 -92.46 2.82
C MET A 41 -11.94 -92.13 4.26
N ASP A 42 -11.00 -91.55 5.00
CA ASP A 42 -11.25 -91.01 6.34
C ASP A 42 -12.14 -89.74 6.25
N PRO A 43 -13.39 -89.77 6.76
CA PRO A 43 -14.28 -88.63 6.73
C PRO A 43 -13.78 -87.44 7.57
N GLN A 44 -12.73 -87.64 8.38
CA GLN A 44 -12.11 -86.62 9.21
C GLN A 44 -10.88 -85.94 8.58
N ALA A 45 -10.44 -86.34 7.38
CA ALA A 45 -9.22 -85.84 6.74
C ALA A 45 -9.18 -84.31 6.53
N TRP A 46 -10.33 -83.65 6.52
CA TRP A 46 -10.43 -82.18 6.43
C TRP A 46 -9.97 -81.44 7.69
N LYS A 47 -9.93 -82.11 8.86
CA LYS A 47 -9.45 -81.51 10.12
C LYS A 47 -7.94 -81.23 10.10
N ASP A 48 -7.20 -81.98 9.30
CA ASP A 48 -5.75 -81.83 9.11
C ASP A 48 -5.39 -81.08 7.82
N ALA A 49 -6.38 -80.60 7.06
CA ALA A 49 -6.15 -79.82 5.86
C ALA A 49 -5.64 -78.43 6.23
N GLU A 50 -4.37 -78.15 5.97
CA GLU A 50 -3.73 -76.86 6.22
C GLU A 50 -4.50 -75.75 5.48
N ALA A 51 -5.06 -74.79 6.24
CA ALA A 51 -5.83 -73.69 5.68
C ALA A 51 -4.97 -72.90 4.69
N VAL A 52 -5.32 -72.95 3.40
CA VAL A 52 -4.71 -72.12 2.38
C VAL A 52 -5.02 -70.66 2.72
N LYS A 53 -4.07 -69.97 3.34
CA LYS A 53 -4.17 -68.52 3.58
C LYS A 53 -4.25 -67.85 2.20
N PRO A 54 -5.32 -67.11 1.88
CA PRO A 54 -5.37 -66.39 0.62
C PRO A 54 -4.27 -65.32 0.66
N GLU A 55 -3.20 -65.51 -0.12
CA GLU A 55 -2.22 -64.46 -0.38
C GLU A 55 -2.94 -63.34 -1.15
N ARG A 56 -3.44 -62.37 -0.40
CA ARG A 56 -3.98 -61.14 -0.98
C ARG A 56 -2.78 -60.37 -1.55
N ARG A 57 -2.47 -60.58 -2.84
CA ARG A 57 -1.52 -59.75 -3.58
C ARG A 57 -2.10 -58.34 -3.69
N VAL A 58 -1.83 -57.51 -2.68
CA VAL A 58 -2.10 -56.08 -2.76
C VAL A 58 -1.10 -55.50 -3.75
N SER A 59 -1.59 -55.09 -4.91
CA SER A 59 -0.79 -54.38 -5.91
C SER A 59 -0.30 -53.05 -5.30
N LEU A 60 0.96 -53.04 -4.86
CA LEU A 60 1.67 -51.90 -4.27
C LEU A 60 2.10 -50.84 -5.31
N TYR A 61 1.41 -50.72 -6.46
CA TYR A 61 1.74 -49.65 -7.38
C TYR A 61 1.24 -48.31 -6.81
N PRO A 62 2.13 -47.36 -6.47
CA PRO A 62 1.76 -46.15 -5.76
C PRO A 62 1.26 -45.10 -6.76
N TRP A 63 0.28 -45.46 -7.59
CA TRP A 63 -0.30 -44.55 -8.57
C TRP A 63 -0.78 -43.25 -7.92
N GLY A 64 -1.28 -43.31 -6.69
CA GLY A 64 -1.62 -42.12 -5.89
C GLY A 64 -0.44 -41.19 -5.64
N LEU A 65 0.77 -41.73 -5.37
CA LEU A 65 1.97 -40.91 -5.18
C LEU A 65 2.36 -40.21 -6.49
N TRP A 66 2.33 -40.93 -7.61
CA TRP A 66 2.66 -40.38 -8.92
C TRP A 66 1.65 -39.34 -9.40
N VAL A 67 0.37 -39.50 -9.07
CA VAL A 67 -0.66 -38.49 -9.32
C VAL A 67 -0.41 -37.23 -8.50
N VAL A 68 -0.08 -37.36 -7.21
CA VAL A 68 0.25 -36.21 -6.35
C VAL A 68 1.50 -35.49 -6.84
N VAL A 69 2.57 -36.22 -7.17
CA VAL A 69 3.80 -35.64 -7.74
C VAL A 69 3.50 -34.93 -9.06
N GLY A 70 2.70 -35.54 -9.93
CA GLY A 70 2.28 -34.92 -11.20
C GLY A 70 1.50 -33.62 -11.00
N LEU A 71 0.60 -33.57 -10.01
CA LEU A 71 -0.15 -32.35 -9.66
C LEU A 71 0.77 -31.24 -9.13
N VAL A 72 1.73 -31.58 -8.27
CA VAL A 72 2.70 -30.60 -7.73
C VAL A 72 3.58 -30.04 -8.84
N VAL A 73 4.10 -30.90 -9.73
CA VAL A 73 4.92 -30.47 -10.87
C VAL A 73 4.10 -29.60 -11.83
N ALA A 74 2.86 -29.98 -12.12
CA ALA A 74 1.95 -29.17 -12.94
C ALA A 74 1.72 -27.79 -12.31
N LEU A 75 1.49 -27.72 -10.99
CA LEU A 75 1.29 -26.47 -10.26
C LEU A 75 2.52 -25.56 -10.35
N VAL A 76 3.73 -26.10 -10.12
CA VAL A 76 4.99 -25.36 -10.19
C VAL A 76 5.29 -24.86 -11.61
N LEU A 77 5.06 -25.69 -12.62
CA LEU A 77 5.26 -25.29 -14.02
C LEU A 77 4.23 -24.25 -14.45
N SER A 78 2.98 -24.39 -14.00
CA SER A 78 1.93 -23.42 -14.27
C SER A 78 2.07 -22.13 -13.45
N TYR A 79 2.82 -22.13 -12.35
CA TYR A 79 2.93 -21.01 -11.42
C TYR A 79 3.39 -19.73 -12.13
N SER A 80 4.45 -19.79 -12.93
CA SER A 80 4.95 -18.61 -13.67
C SER A 80 3.91 -18.01 -14.62
N THR A 81 3.17 -18.85 -15.34
CA THR A 81 2.04 -18.42 -16.19
C THR A 81 0.85 -17.93 -15.38
N LEU A 82 0.56 -18.52 -14.22
CA LEU A 82 -0.54 -18.13 -13.34
C LEU A 82 -0.26 -16.78 -12.68
N VAL A 83 1.00 -16.54 -12.29
CA VAL A 83 1.47 -15.25 -11.75
C VAL A 83 1.29 -14.15 -12.78
N GLY A 84 1.60 -14.39 -14.06
CA GLY A 84 1.34 -13.39 -15.12
C GLY A 84 -0.15 -13.03 -15.30
N TYR A 85 -1.09 -13.94 -15.01
CA TYR A 85 -2.53 -13.64 -14.98
C TYR A 85 -3.00 -13.01 -13.65
N LEU A 86 -2.25 -13.21 -12.56
CA LEU A 86 -2.49 -12.58 -11.27
C LEU A 86 -1.87 -11.17 -11.20
N GLU A 87 -0.80 -10.91 -11.97
CA GLU A 87 -0.17 -9.59 -12.13
C GLU A 87 -1.12 -8.57 -12.76
N ASP A 88 -2.03 -8.99 -13.65
CA ASP A 88 -3.16 -8.17 -14.12
C ASP A 88 -4.13 -7.74 -12.99
N PHE A 89 -3.99 -8.31 -11.78
CA PHE A 89 -4.75 -7.97 -10.57
C PHE A 89 -3.92 -7.23 -9.51
N ILE A 90 -2.61 -7.01 -9.75
CA ILE A 90 -1.73 -6.23 -8.87
C ILE A 90 -1.91 -4.74 -9.20
N PRO A 91 -1.95 -3.84 -8.20
CA PRO A 91 -2.14 -2.41 -8.44
C PRO A 91 -1.14 -1.85 -9.46
N GLU A 92 -1.66 -1.30 -10.58
CA GLU A 92 -0.92 -0.77 -11.72
C GLU A 92 -0.18 0.55 -11.41
N SER A 93 0.39 0.73 -10.21
CA SER A 93 1.04 1.98 -9.78
C SER A 93 2.52 1.87 -9.50
N GLU A 94 3.11 0.67 -9.62
CA GLU A 94 4.57 0.51 -9.54
C GLU A 94 5.32 1.39 -10.55
N TRP A 95 4.75 1.61 -11.74
CA TRP A 95 5.35 2.53 -12.71
C TRP A 95 5.57 3.95 -12.15
N ALA A 96 4.72 4.41 -11.22
CA ALA A 96 4.81 5.75 -10.65
C ALA A 96 6.01 5.84 -9.69
N TYR A 97 6.22 4.83 -8.86
CA TYR A 97 7.39 4.72 -7.99
C TYR A 97 8.69 4.51 -8.78
N GLU A 98 8.65 3.73 -9.86
CA GLU A 98 9.79 3.51 -10.75
C GLU A 98 10.17 4.78 -11.52
N ASN A 99 9.21 5.47 -12.14
CA ASN A 99 9.47 6.65 -12.98
C ASN A 99 10.04 7.81 -12.16
N THR A 100 9.55 7.96 -10.93
CA THR A 100 10.03 8.96 -9.97
C THR A 100 11.37 8.61 -9.34
N GLY A 101 11.90 7.40 -9.50
CA GLY A 101 13.16 6.97 -8.87
C GLY A 101 13.03 6.60 -7.39
N ILE A 102 11.82 6.54 -6.84
CA ILE A 102 11.57 6.12 -5.45
C ILE A 102 12.04 4.67 -5.24
N ARG A 103 11.76 3.78 -6.18
CA ARG A 103 12.21 2.38 -6.08
C ARG A 103 13.73 2.26 -6.10
N THR A 104 14.44 3.11 -6.84
CA THR A 104 15.91 3.15 -6.79
C THR A 104 16.41 3.45 -5.38
N LEU A 105 15.82 4.46 -4.71
CA LEU A 105 16.17 4.77 -3.33
C LEU A 105 15.78 3.65 -2.35
N ASN A 106 14.65 2.95 -2.60
CA ASN A 106 14.29 1.78 -1.80
C ASN A 106 15.28 0.62 -1.97
N ASP A 107 15.75 0.37 -3.20
CA ASP A 107 16.75 -0.66 -3.51
C ASP A 107 18.11 -0.34 -2.85
N ASP A 108 18.43 0.94 -2.67
CA ASP A 108 19.59 1.41 -1.89
C ASP A 108 19.43 1.24 -0.37
N GLY A 109 18.24 0.83 0.08
CA GLY A 109 17.93 0.51 1.47
C GLY A 109 17.24 1.62 2.26
N TYR A 110 16.78 2.69 1.61
CA TYR A 110 16.02 3.76 2.25
C TYR A 110 14.52 3.44 2.24
N SER A 111 13.87 3.50 3.40
CA SER A 111 12.44 3.21 3.57
C SER A 111 11.67 4.34 4.26
N GLY A 112 12.32 5.47 4.53
CA GLY A 112 11.82 6.60 5.31
C GLY A 112 12.01 6.39 6.81
N HIS A 113 12.85 5.43 7.21
CA HIS A 113 13.03 5.08 8.61
C HIS A 113 13.44 6.29 9.46
N GLY A 114 12.75 6.48 10.58
CA GLY A 114 13.06 7.55 11.54
C GLY A 114 12.50 8.93 11.16
N VAL A 115 12.01 9.12 9.93
CA VAL A 115 11.46 10.40 9.47
C VAL A 115 9.99 10.53 9.86
N ARG A 116 9.62 11.68 10.44
CA ARG A 116 8.24 11.97 10.87
C ARG A 116 7.45 12.69 9.78
N VAL A 117 6.42 12.01 9.26
CA VAL A 117 5.57 12.54 8.19
C VAL A 117 4.15 12.72 8.71
N CYS A 118 3.65 13.95 8.72
CA CYS A 118 2.27 14.27 9.04
C CYS A 118 1.43 14.45 7.78
N ILE A 119 0.36 13.70 7.67
CA ILE A 119 -0.66 13.87 6.62
C ILE A 119 -1.84 14.61 7.25
N VAL A 120 -2.18 15.78 6.70
CA VAL A 120 -3.41 16.51 7.05
C VAL A 120 -4.43 16.25 5.95
N ASP A 121 -5.40 15.37 6.24
CA ASP A 121 -6.37 14.88 5.26
C ASP A 121 -7.70 14.52 5.94
N THR A 122 -8.46 13.60 5.37
CA THR A 122 -9.75 13.08 5.85
C THR A 122 -9.60 12.03 6.95
N GLY A 123 -8.40 11.44 7.10
CA GLY A 123 -8.07 10.48 8.14
C GLY A 123 -7.37 9.24 7.59
N ILE A 124 -7.45 8.13 8.30
CA ILE A 124 -6.83 6.86 7.89
C ILE A 124 -7.61 5.67 8.44
N ASP A 125 -7.95 4.71 7.57
CA ASP A 125 -8.51 3.43 7.99
C ASP A 125 -7.41 2.36 8.15
N THR A 126 -6.95 2.17 9.39
CA THR A 126 -5.93 1.18 9.74
C THR A 126 -6.43 -0.27 9.73
N SER A 127 -7.73 -0.51 9.48
CA SER A 127 -8.23 -1.88 9.30
C SER A 127 -7.85 -2.47 7.93
N HIS A 128 -7.38 -1.63 7.00
CA HIS A 128 -6.93 -2.07 5.68
C HIS A 128 -5.70 -2.99 5.79
N PRO A 129 -5.66 -4.17 5.11
CA PRO A 129 -4.58 -5.15 5.24
C PRO A 129 -3.16 -4.60 5.00
N ASP A 130 -2.99 -3.71 4.02
CA ASP A 130 -1.69 -3.11 3.71
C ASP A 130 -1.30 -1.97 4.66
N LEU A 131 -2.22 -1.49 5.51
CA LEU A 131 -1.96 -0.44 6.49
C LEU A 131 -1.76 -1.02 7.90
N LEU A 132 -2.01 -2.32 8.12
CA LEU A 132 -1.87 -2.98 9.43
C LEU A 132 -0.46 -2.86 10.02
N ASN A 133 0.56 -2.81 9.17
CA ASN A 133 1.97 -2.75 9.57
C ASN A 133 2.55 -1.33 9.48
N THR A 134 1.74 -0.33 9.16
CA THR A 134 2.20 1.06 9.12
C THR A 134 2.61 1.52 10.52
N ASN A 135 3.67 2.31 10.60
CA ASN A 135 4.16 2.86 11.84
C ASN A 135 3.41 4.16 12.22
N LEU A 136 2.09 4.02 12.47
CA LEU A 136 1.24 5.13 12.88
C LEU A 136 1.54 5.54 14.32
N VAL A 137 2.26 6.64 14.49
CA VAL A 137 2.70 7.16 15.80
C VAL A 137 1.81 8.26 16.35
N GLY A 138 0.89 8.79 15.55
CA GLY A 138 -0.09 9.78 16.00
C GLY A 138 -1.31 9.84 15.12
N PHE A 139 -2.47 9.98 15.74
CA PHE A 139 -3.74 10.23 15.07
C PHE A 139 -4.57 11.21 15.90
N LYS A 140 -5.17 12.21 15.24
CA LYS A 140 -6.13 13.11 15.87
C LYS A 140 -7.16 13.57 14.84
N ASP A 141 -8.44 13.52 15.23
CA ASP A 141 -9.55 14.03 14.43
C ASP A 141 -9.97 15.42 14.93
N PHE A 142 -9.71 16.42 14.09
CA PHE A 142 -9.99 17.83 14.34
C PHE A 142 -11.41 18.24 13.92
N ILE A 143 -12.17 17.37 13.24
CA ILE A 143 -13.56 17.65 12.86
C ILE A 143 -14.50 17.29 14.00
N HIS A 144 -14.32 16.12 14.60
CA HIS A 144 -15.19 15.66 15.68
C HIS A 144 -14.56 15.82 17.08
N ASP A 145 -13.36 16.41 17.16
CA ASP A 145 -12.56 16.59 18.38
C ASP A 145 -12.40 15.26 19.14
N THR A 146 -12.05 14.20 18.42
CA THR A 146 -11.86 12.87 19.00
C THR A 146 -10.38 12.49 19.01
N GLN A 147 -9.88 12.18 20.20
CA GLN A 147 -8.65 11.40 20.38
C GLN A 147 -9.09 9.94 20.55
N GLY A 148 -9.18 9.22 19.43
CA GLY A 148 -9.78 7.90 19.38
C GLY A 148 -9.06 6.95 18.41
N ASN A 149 -9.71 5.83 18.12
CA ASN A 149 -9.20 4.88 17.14
C ASN A 149 -9.05 5.57 15.77
N PRO A 150 -7.94 5.32 15.05
CA PRO A 150 -7.75 5.85 13.70
C PRO A 150 -8.92 5.48 12.82
N HIS A 151 -9.46 6.48 12.12
CA HIS A 151 -10.53 6.32 11.17
C HIS A 151 -10.39 7.36 10.06
N ASP A 152 -11.03 7.07 8.93
CA ASP A 152 -11.20 8.01 7.84
C ASP A 152 -12.60 8.64 7.89
N ASN A 153 -12.68 9.98 7.91
CA ASN A 153 -13.93 10.74 7.88
C ASN A 153 -14.58 10.69 6.48
N ASP A 154 -13.83 10.34 5.42
CA ASP A 154 -14.37 10.10 4.10
C ASP A 154 -14.66 8.61 3.87
N LYS A 155 -15.92 8.22 4.16
CA LYS A 155 -16.41 6.86 3.91
C LYS A 155 -16.69 6.56 2.44
N THR A 156 -16.63 7.56 1.57
CA THR A 156 -17.00 7.43 0.15
C THR A 156 -15.80 7.25 -0.76
N HIS A 157 -14.75 8.05 -0.55
CA HIS A 157 -13.52 7.96 -1.34
C HIS A 157 -12.34 7.51 -0.49
N SER A 158 -12.39 7.55 0.84
CA SER A 158 -11.28 7.22 1.74
C SER A 158 -9.97 7.92 1.31
N HIS A 159 -10.08 9.21 1.02
CA HIS A 159 -9.00 9.99 0.41
C HIS A 159 -7.72 9.94 1.25
N GLY A 160 -7.83 10.13 2.57
CA GLY A 160 -6.69 10.12 3.48
C GLY A 160 -6.09 8.72 3.64
N THR A 161 -6.92 7.68 3.60
CA THR A 161 -6.47 6.30 3.52
C THR A 161 -5.67 6.05 2.24
N MET A 162 -6.13 6.51 1.08
CA MET A 162 -5.39 6.41 -0.19
C MET A 162 -4.06 7.17 -0.13
N MET A 163 -4.03 8.38 0.42
CA MET A 163 -2.82 9.18 0.56
C MET A 163 -1.80 8.50 1.48
N SER A 164 -2.27 7.96 2.61
CA SER A 164 -1.45 7.19 3.54
C SER A 164 -0.89 5.92 2.89
N GLY A 165 -1.68 5.25 2.04
CA GLY A 165 -1.24 4.08 1.31
C GLY A 165 -0.08 4.33 0.37
N ILE A 166 -0.12 5.43 -0.40
CA ILE A 166 0.96 5.76 -1.36
C ILE A 166 2.29 6.00 -0.63
N ILE A 167 2.25 6.51 0.61
CA ILE A 167 3.47 6.75 1.39
C ILE A 167 3.89 5.49 2.15
N ALA A 168 3.01 4.95 2.99
CA ALA A 168 3.41 4.10 4.09
C ALA A 168 2.89 2.65 4.02
N ALA A 169 2.11 2.28 2.99
CA ALA A 169 1.59 0.91 2.90
C ALA A 169 2.73 -0.12 2.97
N ASN A 170 2.51 -1.19 3.73
CA ASN A 170 3.51 -2.22 3.98
C ASN A 170 2.84 -3.59 4.08
N GLY A 171 2.32 -4.04 2.94
CA GLY A 171 1.69 -5.34 2.77
C GLY A 171 1.86 -5.87 1.35
N THR A 172 0.74 -6.22 0.73
CA THR A 172 0.70 -6.61 -0.69
C THR A 172 0.94 -5.41 -1.61
N PHE A 173 0.47 -4.23 -1.20
CA PHE A 173 0.89 -2.94 -1.75
C PHE A 173 1.95 -2.32 -0.83
N VAL A 174 3.04 -1.84 -1.42
CA VAL A 174 4.13 -1.19 -0.69
C VAL A 174 4.21 0.27 -1.12
N GLY A 175 4.13 1.19 -0.17
CA GLY A 175 4.25 2.63 -0.39
C GLY A 175 5.69 3.03 -0.75
N GLY A 176 5.91 4.32 -0.98
CA GLY A 176 7.24 4.85 -1.31
C GLY A 176 8.20 4.91 -0.12
N ALA A 177 7.67 5.11 1.08
CA ALA A 177 8.43 5.24 2.32
C ALA A 177 7.70 4.48 3.46
N PRO A 178 7.71 3.13 3.42
CA PRO A 178 6.89 2.28 4.31
C PRO A 178 7.24 2.36 5.81
N ASP A 179 8.45 2.80 6.17
CA ASP A 179 8.93 2.82 7.57
C ASP A 179 8.93 4.23 8.20
N VAL A 180 8.31 5.23 7.55
CA VAL A 180 8.12 6.55 8.15
C VAL A 180 7.34 6.45 9.45
N LEU A 181 7.65 7.34 10.39
CA LEU A 181 6.82 7.59 11.56
C LEU A 181 5.59 8.38 11.10
N LEU A 182 4.54 7.66 10.70
CA LEU A 182 3.34 8.25 10.11
C LEU A 182 2.48 8.92 11.18
N ILE A 183 2.09 10.15 10.93
CA ILE A 183 1.17 10.94 11.75
C ILE A 183 -0.01 11.33 10.84
N VAL A 184 -1.24 11.17 11.33
CA VAL A 184 -2.44 11.53 10.56
C VAL A 184 -3.30 12.50 11.36
N ALA A 185 -3.49 13.69 10.82
CA ALA A 185 -4.43 14.68 11.33
C ALA A 185 -5.67 14.70 10.41
N ALA A 186 -6.78 14.17 10.90
CA ALA A 186 -8.05 14.19 10.18
C ALA A 186 -8.69 15.58 10.34
N ALA A 187 -8.55 16.44 9.34
CA ALA A 187 -9.04 17.82 9.33
C ALA A 187 -9.98 18.11 8.14
N LEU A 188 -10.20 17.14 7.25
CA LEU A 188 -11.07 17.25 6.08
C LEU A 188 -12.29 16.31 6.16
N GLY A 189 -13.41 16.77 5.60
CA GLY A 189 -14.67 16.04 5.60
C GLY A 189 -14.84 15.11 4.39
N SER A 190 -15.96 14.38 4.35
CA SER A 190 -16.28 13.41 3.29
C SER A 190 -16.46 14.00 1.88
N ASP A 191 -16.60 15.32 1.76
CA ASP A 191 -16.64 16.02 0.47
C ASP A 191 -15.24 16.43 -0.03
N GLY A 192 -14.17 16.04 0.69
CA GLY A 192 -12.79 16.45 0.41
C GLY A 192 -12.52 17.93 0.67
N GLY A 193 -13.52 18.68 1.16
CA GLY A 193 -13.39 20.06 1.57
C GLY A 193 -12.98 20.16 3.03
N SER A 194 -12.33 21.26 3.41
CA SER A 194 -12.29 21.63 4.82
C SER A 194 -13.63 22.27 5.18
N GLY A 195 -14.41 21.64 6.06
CA GLY A 195 -15.55 22.31 6.69
C GLY A 195 -15.14 23.46 7.63
N SER A 196 -13.84 23.56 7.96
CA SER A 196 -13.26 24.55 8.87
C SER A 196 -11.76 24.78 8.58
N GLU A 197 -11.40 26.00 8.21
CA GLU A 197 -10.00 26.42 8.02
C GLU A 197 -9.21 26.44 9.34
N VAL A 198 -9.92 26.74 10.43
CA VAL A 198 -9.40 26.69 11.80
C VAL A 198 -8.91 25.28 12.12
N ALA A 199 -9.70 24.26 11.78
CA ALA A 199 -9.34 22.86 12.04
C ALA A 199 -8.09 22.44 11.26
N VAL A 200 -7.95 22.92 10.01
CA VAL A 200 -6.74 22.67 9.20
C VAL A 200 -5.54 23.39 9.79
N ALA A 201 -5.68 24.65 10.22
CA ALA A 201 -4.61 25.41 10.85
C ALA A 201 -4.14 24.74 12.16
N GLU A 202 -5.07 24.36 13.04
CA GLU A 202 -4.78 23.63 14.28
C GLU A 202 -4.13 22.27 14.02
N ALA A 203 -4.56 21.56 12.98
CA ALA A 203 -3.96 20.29 12.56
C ALA A 203 -2.49 20.48 12.11
N ILE A 204 -2.22 21.50 11.31
CA ILE A 204 -0.86 21.86 10.88
C ILE A 204 0.00 22.21 12.09
N GLU A 205 -0.50 23.04 13.01
CA GLU A 205 0.23 23.39 14.23
C GLU A 205 0.54 22.16 15.08
N TRP A 206 -0.43 21.28 15.29
CA TRP A 206 -0.28 20.04 16.05
C TRP A 206 0.79 19.12 15.45
N CYS A 207 0.84 18.98 14.12
CA CYS A 207 1.83 18.15 13.43
C CYS A 207 3.26 18.49 13.88
N TRP A 208 3.63 19.77 13.92
CA TRP A 208 5.02 20.14 14.23
C TRP A 208 5.27 20.47 15.70
N THR A 209 4.28 21.01 16.42
CA THR A 209 4.45 21.39 17.84
C THR A 209 4.40 20.21 18.79
N GLU A 210 3.47 19.28 18.59
CA GLU A 210 3.23 18.15 19.49
C GLU A 210 3.82 16.85 18.95
N MET A 211 3.73 16.65 17.63
CA MET A 211 4.17 15.40 16.99
C MET A 211 5.58 15.45 16.41
N ALA A 212 6.20 16.65 16.40
CA ALA A 212 7.53 16.93 15.86
C ALA A 212 7.70 16.44 14.42
N ALA A 213 6.68 16.63 13.58
CA ALA A 213 6.75 16.29 12.17
C ALA A 213 7.83 17.09 11.44
N GLU A 214 8.61 16.40 10.61
CA GLU A 214 9.62 16.99 9.73
C GLU A 214 9.02 17.35 8.38
N ILE A 215 8.04 16.58 7.92
CA ILE A 215 7.31 16.82 6.69
C ILE A 215 5.81 16.88 7.00
N ILE A 216 5.13 17.90 6.48
CA ILE A 216 3.67 18.01 6.46
C ILE A 216 3.19 17.91 5.01
N SER A 217 2.38 16.90 4.72
CA SER A 217 1.75 16.66 3.42
C SER A 217 0.31 17.18 3.45
N LEU A 218 0.00 18.12 2.55
CA LEU A 218 -1.28 18.80 2.44
C LEU A 218 -1.92 18.51 1.08
N SER A 219 -2.74 17.45 1.04
CA SER A 219 -3.52 17.08 -0.15
C SER A 219 -4.84 17.85 -0.22
N LEU A 220 -4.78 19.16 0.03
CA LEU A 220 -5.93 20.07 0.10
C LEU A 220 -5.62 21.39 -0.60
N GLY A 221 -6.66 22.12 -0.99
CA GLY A 221 -6.50 23.41 -1.64
C GLY A 221 -7.78 24.23 -1.70
N GLY A 222 -7.68 25.49 -1.26
CA GLY A 222 -8.75 26.49 -1.40
C GLY A 222 -8.49 27.51 -2.52
N LYS A 223 -9.55 28.25 -2.90
CA LYS A 223 -9.46 29.35 -3.87
C LYS A 223 -8.46 30.42 -3.39
N PRO A 224 -7.47 30.82 -4.21
CA PRO A 224 -6.64 31.97 -3.94
C PRO A 224 -7.45 33.25 -4.22
N ASP A 225 -8.09 33.81 -3.19
CA ASP A 225 -8.78 35.11 -3.26
C ASP A 225 -8.05 36.15 -2.39
N LEU A 226 -7.97 37.40 -2.87
CA LEU A 226 -7.41 38.54 -2.13
C LEU A 226 -8.35 39.02 -1.01
N VAL A 227 -9.59 38.52 -1.02
CA VAL A 227 -10.63 38.79 -0.02
C VAL A 227 -11.31 37.46 0.36
N SER A 228 -10.74 36.77 1.37
CA SER A 228 -11.28 35.62 2.13
C SER A 228 -11.46 34.27 1.39
N THR A 229 -10.81 33.20 1.88
CA THR A 229 -11.33 32.27 2.90
C THR A 229 -10.04 31.62 3.46
N PHE A 230 -9.27 30.82 2.70
CA PHE A 230 -8.07 30.11 3.22
C PHE A 230 -6.79 30.94 3.44
N GLY A 231 -6.83 32.25 3.17
CA GLY A 231 -5.66 33.15 3.25
C GLY A 231 -5.36 33.70 4.65
N GLY A 232 -6.11 33.27 5.68
CA GLY A 232 -5.90 33.69 7.05
C GLY A 232 -5.08 32.68 7.85
N GLU A 233 -5.75 31.72 8.46
CA GLU A 233 -5.17 30.88 9.50
C GLU A 233 -4.34 29.72 8.95
N THR A 234 -4.81 29.03 7.91
CA THR A 234 -4.05 27.94 7.28
C THR A 234 -2.72 28.45 6.71
N GLU A 235 -2.73 29.59 6.01
CA GLU A 235 -1.50 30.20 5.49
C GLU A 235 -0.56 30.62 6.63
N VAL A 236 -1.08 31.19 7.72
CA VAL A 236 -0.29 31.54 8.91
C VAL A 236 0.33 30.29 9.55
N ALA A 237 -0.44 29.22 9.73
CA ALA A 237 0.04 27.95 10.29
C ALA A 237 1.12 27.31 9.41
N VAL A 238 0.96 27.35 8.08
CA VAL A 238 1.99 26.87 7.13
C VAL A 238 3.25 27.71 7.22
N ARG A 239 3.14 29.05 7.25
CA ARG A 239 4.31 29.92 7.42
C ARG A 239 5.02 29.64 8.75
N ALA A 240 4.27 29.44 9.83
CA ALA A 240 4.83 29.08 11.13
C ALA A 240 5.56 27.73 11.12
N ALA A 241 5.00 26.72 10.43
CA ALA A 241 5.68 25.42 10.24
C ALA A 241 7.00 25.59 9.47
N LEU A 242 6.97 26.31 8.33
CA LEU A 242 8.16 26.60 7.53
C LEU A 242 9.22 27.37 8.33
N ASP A 243 8.81 28.35 9.13
CA ASP A 243 9.70 29.16 9.98
C ASP A 243 10.31 28.34 11.15
N ASN A 244 9.73 27.18 11.45
CA ASN A 244 10.27 26.20 12.40
C ASN A 244 11.02 25.05 11.71
N GLY A 245 11.34 25.19 10.42
CA GLY A 245 12.15 24.23 9.67
C GLY A 245 11.41 22.98 9.22
N VAL A 246 10.08 22.99 9.25
CA VAL A 246 9.24 21.88 8.78
C VAL A 246 9.05 22.01 7.28
N PHE A 247 9.28 20.93 6.54
CA PHE A 247 8.98 20.89 5.11
C PHE A 247 7.47 20.77 4.92
N VAL A 248 6.90 21.62 4.06
CA VAL A 248 5.47 21.53 3.71
C VAL A 248 5.37 21.21 2.23
N VAL A 249 4.69 20.12 1.90
CA VAL A 249 4.40 19.68 0.53
C VAL A 249 2.89 19.79 0.31
N ALA A 250 2.45 20.49 -0.72
CA ALA A 250 1.04 20.78 -0.94
C ALA A 250 0.61 20.62 -2.40
N ALA A 251 -0.60 20.12 -2.58
CA ALA A 251 -1.22 19.96 -3.88
C ALA A 251 -1.44 21.31 -4.59
N ALA A 252 -1.07 21.41 -5.87
CA ALA A 252 -1.32 22.61 -6.67
C ALA A 252 -2.82 22.88 -6.90
N GLY A 253 -3.65 21.84 -6.78
CA GLY A 253 -5.09 21.88 -6.98
C GLY A 253 -5.52 21.34 -8.34
N ASN A 254 -6.81 21.00 -8.44
CA ASN A 254 -7.41 20.33 -9.59
C ASN A 254 -8.28 21.28 -10.45
N HIS A 255 -7.90 22.56 -10.53
CA HIS A 255 -8.68 23.64 -11.14
C HIS A 255 -8.07 24.18 -12.45
N GLY A 256 -7.20 23.39 -13.08
CA GLY A 256 -6.58 23.70 -14.37
C GLY A 256 -7.51 23.50 -15.56
N GLY A 257 -7.00 23.79 -16.76
CA GLY A 257 -7.69 23.54 -18.03
C GLY A 257 -8.13 24.81 -18.74
N ALA A 258 -9.00 24.66 -19.75
CA ALA A 258 -9.50 25.78 -20.55
C ALA A 258 -10.41 26.68 -19.69
N GLY A 259 -9.86 27.78 -19.19
CA GLY A 259 -10.55 28.73 -18.34
C GLY A 259 -10.24 28.61 -16.84
N GLN A 260 -9.05 28.06 -16.48
CA GLN A 260 -8.53 27.92 -15.11
C GLN A 260 -9.31 28.75 -14.07
N ASP A 261 -10.00 28.06 -13.15
CA ASP A 261 -10.95 28.71 -12.25
C ASP A 261 -10.27 29.70 -11.30
N TYR A 262 -8.98 29.45 -11.00
CA TYR A 262 -8.15 30.22 -10.07
C TYR A 262 -6.97 30.88 -10.77
N PRO A 263 -6.58 32.11 -10.38
CA PRO A 263 -5.47 32.82 -11.02
C PRO A 263 -4.07 32.23 -10.69
N ASP A 264 -4.00 31.27 -9.78
CA ASP A 264 -2.76 30.68 -9.26
C ASP A 264 -3.03 29.26 -8.75
N VAL A 265 -1.99 28.56 -8.28
CA VAL A 265 -2.16 27.32 -7.50
C VAL A 265 -2.94 27.59 -6.22
N THR A 266 -3.57 26.57 -5.65
CA THR A 266 -4.41 26.69 -4.46
C THR A 266 -3.64 27.14 -3.22
N ILE A 267 -4.33 27.72 -2.24
CA ILE A 267 -3.76 27.98 -0.91
C ILE A 267 -3.84 26.67 -0.11
N PRO A 268 -2.77 26.21 0.57
CA PRO A 268 -1.51 26.93 0.86
C PRO A 268 -0.34 26.63 -0.09
N ALA A 269 -0.54 25.93 -1.20
CA ALA A 269 0.54 25.60 -2.15
C ALA A 269 1.21 26.84 -2.79
N ASN A 270 0.49 27.96 -2.86
CA ASN A 270 1.00 29.23 -3.38
C ASN A 270 2.01 29.95 -2.46
N VAL A 271 2.14 29.51 -1.20
CA VAL A 271 3.00 30.12 -0.18
C VAL A 271 4.47 29.86 -0.49
N GLU A 272 5.30 30.90 -0.30
CA GLU A 272 6.75 30.81 -0.45
C GLU A 272 7.34 29.85 0.60
N GLY A 273 8.22 28.94 0.17
CA GLY A 273 8.79 27.87 1.00
C GLY A 273 8.02 26.54 0.94
N VAL A 274 6.73 26.53 0.61
CA VAL A 274 5.99 25.26 0.35
C VAL A 274 6.51 24.61 -0.94
N ILE A 275 6.52 23.28 -1.03
CA ILE A 275 6.73 22.52 -2.25
C ILE A 275 5.34 22.23 -2.87
N SER A 276 5.00 22.95 -3.92
CA SER A 276 3.75 22.84 -4.66
C SER A 276 3.87 21.81 -5.77
N VAL A 277 2.94 20.86 -5.78
CA VAL A 277 3.02 19.68 -6.65
C VAL A 277 1.85 19.63 -7.62
N GLY A 278 2.16 19.62 -8.92
CA GLY A 278 1.20 19.34 -9.98
C GLY A 278 1.19 17.86 -10.40
N ALA A 279 0.21 17.47 -11.21
CA ALA A 279 0.02 16.08 -11.62
C ALA A 279 0.33 15.84 -13.11
N ILE A 280 0.93 14.68 -13.39
CA ILE A 280 1.19 14.16 -14.73
C ILE A 280 0.64 12.75 -14.90
N HIS A 281 0.38 12.40 -16.15
CA HIS A 281 0.08 11.05 -16.60
C HIS A 281 1.36 10.19 -16.67
N ARG A 282 1.19 8.87 -16.81
CA ARG A 282 2.27 7.88 -17.02
C ARG A 282 3.25 8.20 -18.15
N ASN A 283 2.78 8.87 -19.19
CA ASN A 283 3.59 9.29 -20.34
C ASN A 283 4.29 10.66 -20.13
N SER A 284 4.38 11.14 -18.89
CA SER A 284 4.96 12.43 -18.51
C SER A 284 4.26 13.66 -19.11
N THR A 285 3.05 13.49 -19.64
CA THR A 285 2.22 14.62 -20.07
C THR A 285 1.43 15.18 -18.91
N LEU A 286 1.28 16.50 -18.88
CA LEU A 286 0.53 17.19 -17.84
C LEU A 286 -0.94 16.77 -17.79
N TRP A 287 -1.44 16.51 -16.59
CA TRP A 287 -2.87 16.33 -16.37
C TRP A 287 -3.62 17.64 -16.60
N GLN A 288 -4.67 17.60 -17.43
CA GLN A 288 -5.36 18.81 -17.86
C GLN A 288 -5.93 19.63 -16.69
N PHE A 289 -6.30 18.98 -15.59
CA PHE A 289 -6.88 19.62 -14.40
C PHE A 289 -5.84 20.08 -13.38
N SER A 290 -4.55 19.77 -13.56
CA SER A 290 -3.50 20.33 -12.70
C SER A 290 -3.48 21.86 -12.82
N SER A 291 -3.69 22.56 -11.70
CA SER A 291 -3.66 24.02 -11.63
C SER A 291 -2.32 24.59 -12.13
N ALA A 292 -2.36 25.79 -12.70
CA ALA A 292 -1.16 26.54 -13.06
C ALA A 292 -0.83 27.57 -11.98
N GLY A 293 0.45 27.85 -11.76
CA GLY A 293 0.84 28.97 -10.93
C GLY A 293 0.79 30.32 -11.65
N SER A 294 1.04 31.37 -10.88
CA SER A 294 1.21 32.74 -11.34
C SER A 294 2.69 33.18 -11.32
N ILE A 295 3.03 34.14 -12.17
CA ILE A 295 4.34 34.81 -12.16
C ILE A 295 4.56 35.59 -10.85
N THR A 296 3.48 36.08 -10.25
CA THR A 296 3.53 36.89 -9.03
C THR A 296 2.97 36.15 -7.82
N ASN A 297 3.51 36.44 -6.64
CA ASN A 297 2.94 36.00 -5.37
C ASN A 297 1.63 36.75 -5.04
N SER A 298 1.00 36.41 -3.92
CA SER A 298 -0.23 37.07 -3.43
C SER A 298 -0.08 38.56 -3.14
N SER A 299 1.15 39.04 -2.94
CA SER A 299 1.48 40.46 -2.73
C SER A 299 1.76 41.21 -4.04
N GLY A 300 1.71 40.53 -5.19
CA GLY A 300 1.98 41.10 -6.51
C GLY A 300 3.47 41.20 -6.88
N GLU A 301 4.36 40.63 -6.08
CA GLU A 301 5.80 40.60 -6.35
C GLU A 301 6.15 39.40 -7.24
N ILE A 302 7.15 39.56 -8.12
CA ILE A 302 7.61 38.48 -9.00
C ILE A 302 8.26 37.38 -8.17
N ARG A 303 7.76 36.15 -8.31
CA ARG A 303 8.35 34.96 -7.66
C ARG A 303 9.77 34.75 -8.15
N GLN A 304 10.70 34.55 -7.22
CA GLN A 304 12.10 34.28 -7.49
C GLN A 304 12.41 32.80 -7.34
N TRP A 305 13.42 32.33 -8.06
CA TRP A 305 13.93 30.96 -7.92
C TRP A 305 14.39 30.70 -6.47
N PRO A 306 14.08 29.53 -5.88
CA PRO A 306 13.34 28.38 -6.43
C PRO A 306 11.83 28.36 -6.11
N ASN A 307 11.17 29.50 -5.86
CA ASN A 307 9.79 29.60 -5.35
C ASN A 307 8.69 29.85 -6.40
N GLN A 308 8.97 29.76 -7.71
CA GLN A 308 7.93 29.76 -8.73
C GLN A 308 7.01 28.52 -8.61
N LYS A 309 5.73 28.65 -9.00
CA LYS A 309 4.67 27.67 -8.71
C LYS A 309 4.04 27.05 -9.98
N PRO A 310 3.63 25.76 -9.95
CA PRO A 310 4.05 24.76 -8.97
C PRO A 310 5.57 24.57 -9.03
N GLU A 311 6.22 24.00 -8.00
CA GLU A 311 7.66 23.73 -8.07
C GLU A 311 7.95 22.49 -8.91
N VAL A 312 7.13 21.44 -8.80
CA VAL A 312 7.39 20.14 -9.43
C VAL A 312 6.08 19.51 -9.89
N VAL A 313 6.15 18.58 -10.85
CA VAL A 313 5.05 17.67 -11.14
C VAL A 313 5.42 16.22 -10.85
N ALA A 314 4.46 15.42 -10.41
CA ALA A 314 4.66 14.00 -10.11
C ALA A 314 3.48 13.18 -10.64
N PRO A 315 3.62 11.83 -10.75
CA PRO A 315 2.52 10.95 -11.10
C PRO A 315 1.28 11.23 -10.25
N GLY A 316 0.15 11.51 -10.89
CA GLY A 316 -1.09 11.80 -10.17
C GLY A 316 -2.34 11.47 -10.97
N VAL A 317 -2.21 10.59 -11.96
CA VAL A 317 -3.33 10.13 -12.77
C VAL A 317 -3.22 8.63 -12.87
N GLU A 318 -4.37 7.97 -12.74
CA GLU A 318 -4.50 6.53 -12.81
C GLU A 318 -3.73 5.78 -11.71
N ILE A 319 -3.63 6.39 -10.52
CA ILE A 319 -2.90 5.86 -9.37
C ILE A 319 -3.81 4.95 -8.55
N HIS A 320 -3.34 3.74 -8.27
CA HIS A 320 -3.98 2.76 -7.42
C HIS A 320 -3.43 2.88 -6.01
N SER A 321 -4.32 2.95 -5.03
CA SER A 321 -3.95 2.97 -3.61
C SER A 321 -4.99 2.28 -2.73
N THR A 322 -4.66 2.17 -1.45
CA THR A 322 -5.50 1.58 -0.39
C THR A 322 -6.79 2.36 -0.24
N PHE A 323 -7.91 1.66 -0.28
CA PHE A 323 -9.27 2.22 -0.22
C PHE A 323 -10.11 1.34 0.70
N VAL A 324 -11.13 1.89 1.36
CA VAL A 324 -12.05 1.07 2.17
C VAL A 324 -13.48 1.39 1.79
N SER A 325 -14.09 0.50 1.00
CA SER A 325 -15.52 0.59 0.71
C SER A 325 -16.33 -0.31 1.62
N GLU A 326 -17.08 0.27 2.55
CA GLU A 326 -18.06 -0.48 3.34
C GLU A 326 -19.17 -1.09 2.45
N ALA A 327 -19.49 -0.45 1.32
CA ALA A 327 -20.56 -0.87 0.43
C ALA A 327 -20.17 -2.06 -0.47
N THR A 328 -18.93 -2.08 -0.96
CA THR A 328 -18.48 -3.09 -1.95
C THR A 328 -17.46 -4.07 -1.39
N GLY A 329 -16.83 -3.76 -0.25
CA GLY A 329 -15.69 -4.50 0.28
C GLY A 329 -14.40 -4.31 -0.51
N ALA A 330 -14.36 -3.35 -1.46
CA ALA A 330 -13.15 -3.02 -2.20
C ALA A 330 -12.08 -2.44 -1.26
N THR A 331 -10.88 -3.00 -1.37
CA THR A 331 -9.68 -2.64 -0.59
C THR A 331 -8.70 -1.76 -1.38
N TRP A 332 -8.83 -1.69 -2.70
CA TRP A 332 -8.04 -0.75 -3.51
C TRP A 332 -8.95 -0.02 -4.47
N SER A 333 -8.57 1.21 -4.80
CA SER A 333 -9.26 2.02 -5.80
C SER A 333 -8.24 2.82 -6.59
N ARG A 334 -8.70 3.36 -7.72
CA ARG A 334 -7.94 4.24 -8.60
C ARG A 334 -8.37 5.69 -8.39
N SER A 335 -7.40 6.60 -8.31
CA SER A 335 -7.60 8.04 -8.17
C SER A 335 -6.81 8.83 -9.22
N ASP A 336 -7.32 10.03 -9.48
CA ASP A 336 -6.67 11.07 -10.27
C ASP A 336 -6.66 12.36 -9.45
N GLY A 337 -5.50 12.95 -9.22
CA GLY A 337 -5.39 14.15 -8.40
C GLY A 337 -3.97 14.69 -8.24
N THR A 338 -3.88 16.00 -7.98
CA THR A 338 -2.65 16.60 -7.45
C THR A 338 -2.34 16.13 -6.03
N SER A 339 -3.33 15.60 -5.30
CA SER A 339 -3.17 14.89 -4.02
C SER A 339 -2.20 13.71 -4.15
N ASP A 340 -2.46 12.82 -5.11
CA ASP A 340 -1.64 11.64 -5.39
C ASP A 340 -0.20 12.03 -5.73
N ALA A 341 -0.04 13.05 -6.56
CA ALA A 341 1.27 13.59 -6.92
C ALA A 341 2.03 14.15 -5.69
N THR A 342 1.32 14.83 -4.79
CA THR A 342 1.87 15.43 -3.56
C THR A 342 2.51 14.35 -2.70
N VAL A 343 1.84 13.23 -2.51
CA VAL A 343 2.33 12.16 -1.64
C VAL A 343 3.53 11.39 -2.21
N PHE A 344 3.71 11.32 -3.54
CA PHE A 344 4.97 10.83 -4.12
C PHE A 344 6.16 11.75 -3.82
N VAL A 345 5.96 13.07 -3.87
CA VAL A 345 7.00 14.05 -3.49
C VAL A 345 7.29 13.96 -1.99
N THR A 346 6.26 13.83 -1.16
CA THR A 346 6.40 13.60 0.30
C THR A 346 7.21 12.34 0.59
N ALA A 347 6.89 11.21 -0.04
CA ALA A 347 7.62 9.96 0.14
C ALA A 347 9.09 10.11 -0.28
N SER A 348 9.34 10.72 -1.46
CA SER A 348 10.69 10.98 -1.95
C SER A 348 11.50 11.83 -0.98
N LEU A 349 10.90 12.89 -0.44
CA LEU A 349 11.54 13.76 0.55
C LEU A 349 11.86 12.99 1.84
N ALA A 350 10.99 12.10 2.30
CA ALA A 350 11.26 11.28 3.47
C ALA A 350 12.48 10.37 3.27
N LEU A 351 12.61 9.74 2.10
CA LEU A 351 13.81 8.93 1.76
C LEU A 351 15.09 9.79 1.73
N ILE A 352 15.00 11.02 1.23
CA ILE A 352 16.14 11.96 1.18
C ILE A 352 16.54 12.40 2.59
N LEU A 353 15.59 12.71 3.46
CA LEU A 353 15.87 13.08 4.85
C LEU A 353 16.51 11.91 5.62
N GLU A 354 16.05 10.67 5.40
CA GLU A 354 16.69 9.48 5.95
C GLU A 354 18.14 9.33 5.46
N ARG A 355 18.38 9.46 4.15
CA ARG A 355 19.72 9.32 3.55
C ARG A 355 20.75 10.27 4.16
N TYR A 356 20.32 11.48 4.51
CA TYR A 356 21.19 12.52 5.07
C TYR A 356 20.89 12.81 6.54
N ASP A 357 20.31 11.85 7.26
CA ASP A 357 20.01 12.01 8.67
C ASP A 357 21.27 12.40 9.48
N GLY A 358 21.06 13.27 10.47
CA GLY A 358 22.13 13.85 11.28
C GLY A 358 22.97 14.94 10.61
N ASN A 359 22.72 15.29 9.34
CA ASN A 359 23.42 16.42 8.71
C ASN A 359 22.91 17.75 9.30
N PRO A 360 23.77 18.58 9.94
CA PRO A 360 23.34 19.79 10.62
C PRO A 360 22.72 20.85 9.69
N LYS A 361 22.99 20.80 8.38
CA LYS A 361 22.40 21.72 7.39
C LYS A 361 20.97 21.36 6.99
N LEU A 362 20.52 20.14 7.30
CA LEU A 362 19.12 19.72 7.11
C LEU A 362 18.31 19.79 8.40
N GLN A 363 18.96 20.02 9.54
CA GLN A 363 18.27 20.12 10.83
C GLN A 363 17.48 21.42 10.91
N PRO A 364 16.25 21.39 11.45
CA PRO A 364 15.43 22.57 11.61
C PRO A 364 16.12 23.57 12.55
N THR A 365 16.36 24.76 12.04
CA THR A 365 16.84 25.90 12.81
C THR A 365 15.64 26.65 13.36
N HIS A 366 15.27 26.39 14.62
CA HIS A 366 14.22 27.12 15.31
C HIS A 366 14.59 28.61 15.44
N GLN A 367 14.16 29.45 14.49
CA GLN A 367 14.22 30.93 14.52
C GLN A 367 13.84 31.62 13.19
N GLY A 368 13.07 30.97 12.30
CA GLY A 368 12.71 31.54 11.00
C GLY A 368 13.79 31.39 9.92
N ASP A 369 14.85 30.62 10.18
CA ASP A 369 15.82 30.28 9.15
C ASP A 369 15.27 29.12 8.28
N ARG A 370 14.97 29.47 7.02
CA ARG A 370 14.49 28.56 5.99
C ARG A 370 15.62 27.99 5.13
N GLY A 371 16.87 28.08 5.57
CA GLY A 371 18.06 27.57 4.88
C GLY A 371 17.93 26.12 4.43
N PRO A 372 17.58 25.15 5.32
CA PRO A 372 17.36 23.76 4.93
C PRO A 372 16.30 23.59 3.84
N ILE A 373 15.17 24.30 3.99
CA ILE A 373 14.06 24.29 3.03
C ILE A 373 14.52 24.81 1.67
N ASN A 374 15.21 25.96 1.66
CA ASN A 374 15.72 26.56 0.43
C ASN A 374 16.75 25.67 -0.27
N LEU A 375 17.62 24.99 0.49
CA LEU A 375 18.61 24.04 -0.05
C LEU A 375 17.91 22.88 -0.75
N VAL A 376 16.96 22.24 -0.06
CA VAL A 376 16.21 21.10 -0.59
C VAL A 376 15.37 21.50 -1.81
N LYS A 377 14.75 22.68 -1.79
CA LYS A 377 13.98 23.20 -2.92
C LYS A 377 14.84 23.58 -4.12
N ALA A 378 16.01 24.18 -3.88
CA ALA A 378 16.98 24.45 -4.92
C ALA A 378 17.47 23.15 -5.56
N ALA A 379 17.73 22.12 -4.74
CA ALA A 379 18.09 20.79 -5.23
C ALA A 379 16.98 20.18 -6.08
N LEU A 380 15.73 20.29 -5.64
CA LEU A 380 14.57 19.82 -6.38
C LEU A 380 14.45 20.50 -7.74
N ALA A 381 14.61 21.83 -7.77
CA ALA A 381 14.51 22.60 -9.00
C ALA A 381 15.56 22.19 -10.04
N ASP A 382 16.78 21.89 -9.59
CA ASP A 382 17.89 21.54 -10.49
C ASP A 382 17.90 20.05 -10.90
N SER A 383 17.21 19.18 -10.16
CA SER A 383 17.16 17.75 -10.43
C SER A 383 15.99 17.31 -11.32
N CYS A 384 14.97 18.15 -11.48
CA CYS A 384 13.75 17.79 -12.22
C CYS A 384 14.02 17.46 -13.70
N LYS A 385 13.38 16.39 -14.20
CA LYS A 385 13.37 16.06 -15.63
C LYS A 385 12.43 17.02 -16.36
N SER A 386 12.92 17.71 -17.38
CA SER A 386 12.09 18.67 -18.12
C SER A 386 10.87 18.00 -18.75
N GLY A 387 9.70 18.62 -18.58
CA GLY A 387 8.44 18.12 -19.12
C GLY A 387 8.37 18.19 -20.65
N VAL A 388 7.36 17.52 -21.22
CA VAL A 388 7.13 17.55 -22.67
C VAL A 388 6.79 18.98 -23.09
N PHE A 389 7.62 19.55 -23.99
CA PHE A 389 7.58 20.94 -24.47
C PHE A 389 8.06 22.02 -23.47
N GLN A 390 8.73 21.63 -22.40
CA GLN A 390 9.40 22.56 -21.48
C GLN A 390 10.84 22.82 -21.91
N ASN A 391 11.27 24.09 -21.86
CA ASN A 391 12.68 24.44 -22.01
C ASN A 391 13.46 23.93 -20.80
N SER A 392 14.58 23.23 -21.05
CA SER A 392 15.38 22.66 -19.98
C SER A 392 15.96 23.74 -19.07
N GLY A 393 15.80 23.56 -17.75
CA GLY A 393 16.26 24.49 -16.72
C GLY A 393 15.39 25.73 -16.51
N GLU A 394 14.30 25.91 -17.27
CA GLU A 394 13.36 27.01 -17.07
C GLU A 394 12.09 26.55 -16.36
N HIS A 395 11.58 27.39 -15.44
CA HIS A 395 10.29 27.15 -14.81
C HIS A 395 9.14 27.33 -15.81
N HIS A 396 8.18 26.42 -15.78
CA HIS A 396 6.93 26.51 -16.54
C HIS A 396 5.75 26.57 -15.57
N LEU A 397 4.79 27.48 -15.81
CA LEU A 397 3.65 27.72 -14.92
C LEU A 397 2.77 26.49 -14.63
N ARG A 398 2.90 25.41 -15.40
CA ARG A 398 2.20 24.15 -15.15
C ARG A 398 3.09 22.95 -14.83
N TYR A 399 4.30 22.91 -15.41
CA TYR A 399 5.22 21.77 -15.22
C TYR A 399 6.17 22.01 -14.04
N GLY A 400 6.18 23.22 -13.48
CA GLY A 400 7.17 23.63 -12.50
C GLY A 400 8.56 23.64 -13.10
N TYR A 401 9.55 23.15 -12.36
CA TYR A 401 10.89 22.88 -12.88
C TYR A 401 10.96 21.58 -13.70
N GLY A 402 9.93 20.74 -13.65
CA GLY A 402 9.81 19.51 -14.40
C GLY A 402 9.18 18.39 -13.58
N SER A 403 9.28 17.16 -14.08
CA SER A 403 8.84 15.97 -13.37
C SER A 403 9.83 15.51 -12.33
N LEU A 404 9.31 15.05 -11.20
CA LEU A 404 10.04 14.48 -10.07
C LEU A 404 11.03 13.39 -10.50
N ASP A 405 12.27 13.53 -10.02
CA ASP A 405 13.32 12.52 -10.04
C ASP A 405 13.94 12.48 -8.65
N ALA A 406 13.51 11.54 -7.83
CA ALA A 406 13.91 11.38 -6.43
C ALA A 406 15.39 11.00 -6.31
N GLU A 407 15.93 10.20 -7.22
CA GLU A 407 17.35 9.83 -7.24
C GLU A 407 18.21 11.05 -7.50
N ALA A 408 17.94 11.77 -8.61
CA ALA A 408 18.68 12.99 -8.94
C ALA A 408 18.48 14.09 -7.88
N TRP A 409 17.29 14.18 -7.28
CA TRP A 409 17.02 15.13 -6.18
C TRP A 409 17.86 14.81 -4.95
N SER A 410 17.91 13.52 -4.57
CA SER A 410 18.72 13.03 -3.46
C SER A 410 20.20 13.32 -3.66
N ASP A 411 20.73 13.07 -4.86
CA ASP A 411 22.13 13.35 -5.17
C ASP A 411 22.43 14.86 -5.17
N MET A 412 21.55 15.68 -5.75
CA MET A 412 21.71 17.14 -5.74
C MET A 412 21.63 17.75 -4.33
N VAL A 413 20.83 17.17 -3.43
CA VAL A 413 20.88 17.53 -1.99
C VAL A 413 22.26 17.23 -1.43
N GLY A 414 22.82 16.04 -1.69
CA GLY A 414 24.16 15.66 -1.25
C GLY A 414 25.26 16.61 -1.74
N GLU A 415 25.22 16.99 -3.02
CA GLU A 415 26.15 17.96 -3.60
C GLU A 415 26.10 19.30 -2.86
N ARG A 416 24.89 19.84 -2.65
CA ARG A 416 24.69 21.12 -1.95
C ARG A 416 25.04 21.07 -0.46
N LEU A 417 24.93 19.91 0.17
CA LEU A 417 25.38 19.72 1.54
C LEU A 417 26.91 19.73 1.66
N SER A 418 27.62 19.40 0.59
CA SER A 418 29.08 19.37 0.54
C SER A 418 29.76 20.73 0.29
N GLU A 419 29.01 21.69 -0.27
CA GLU A 419 29.44 23.10 -0.49
C GLU A 419 29.56 23.89 0.82
#